data_AF-X0V965-F1
#
_entry.id   AF-X0V965-F1
#
_cell.length_a   1.000
_cell.length_b   1.000
_cell.length_c   1.000
_cell.angle_alpha   90.00
_cell.angle_beta   90.00
_cell.angle_gamma   90.00
#
_symmetry.space_group_name_H-M   'P 1'
#
loop_
_entity.id
_entity.type
_entity.pdbx_description
1 polymer ?
#
loop_
_entity_poly.entity_id
_entity_poly.type
_entity_poly.pdbx_seq_one_letter_code
_entity_poly.pdbx_strand_id
1 'polypeptide(L)'
;AFNLGVQIYGNVVVAVQPARGYNIDPAETYHDPALIPPHGYLAFYMWLREEFGAQGVLHNGKHGNLEWLPGKALALSGNCYPEAALGAMPNIYPFIVNDPGEGTQAKRRTSAVIVDHLTPPLTRAESYGPLKDLEALIDEYYLASGLDPRRTDLLRKHILDLVRSNGLDEDSGIAETDSEDAALQKLDTYICELKEAQIRDGLHILGQAPEGRLETDLLVALTRVPRGLAKGGDASLIRALATDLELEEFDPLDCEMGTPWHSGKPD
;
A
#
# COMPACT_ATOMS: atom_id res chain seq x y z
N ALA A 1 -4.06 36.90 20.57
CA ALA A 1 -3.90 35.57 21.19
C ALA A 1 -3.96 34.52 20.09
N PHE A 2 -3.17 33.44 20.18
CA PHE A 2 -3.22 32.32 19.22
C PHE A 2 -4.28 31.32 19.67
N ASN A 3 -5.05 30.75 18.73
CA ASN A 3 -6.02 29.70 19.01
C ASN A 3 -5.40 28.34 18.68
N LEU A 4 -5.28 27.47 19.68
CA LEU A 4 -4.65 26.15 19.53
C LEU A 4 -5.72 25.05 19.63
N GLY A 5 -5.84 24.22 18.59
CA GLY A 5 -6.75 23.09 18.56
C GLY A 5 -6.17 21.92 19.36
N VAL A 6 -6.41 21.93 20.67
CA VAL A 6 -5.88 20.93 21.62
C VAL A 6 -6.97 20.38 22.52
N GLN A 7 -6.83 19.11 22.91
CA GLN A 7 -7.69 18.47 23.90
C GLN A 7 -6.81 17.90 25.03
N ILE A 8 -7.04 18.39 26.24
CA ILE A 8 -6.23 18.04 27.42
C ILE A 8 -6.94 16.97 28.25
N TYR A 9 -6.19 15.95 28.64
CA TYR A 9 -6.57 14.83 29.50
C TYR A 9 -5.56 14.71 30.64
N GLY A 10 -5.66 15.59 31.64
CA GLY A 10 -4.70 15.66 32.75
C GLY A 10 -3.29 15.95 32.24
N ASN A 11 -2.39 14.98 32.38
CA ASN A 11 -0.99 15.09 31.97
C ASN A 11 -0.74 14.73 30.49
N VAL A 12 -1.78 14.46 29.72
CA VAL A 12 -1.70 14.13 28.29
C VAL A 12 -2.47 15.16 27.49
N VAL A 13 -1.91 15.61 26.37
CA VAL A 13 -2.61 16.44 25.38
C VAL A 13 -2.65 15.71 24.04
N VAL A 14 -3.82 15.72 23.42
CA VAL A 14 -4.01 15.28 22.03
C VAL A 14 -4.25 16.52 21.19
N ALA A 15 -3.48 16.68 20.12
CA ALA A 15 -3.54 17.85 19.28
C ALA A 15 -3.29 17.49 17.82
N VAL A 16 -3.80 18.33 16.91
CA VAL A 16 -3.50 18.25 15.49
C VAL A 16 -2.30 19.14 15.22
N GLN A 17 -1.28 18.61 14.53
CA GLN A 17 -0.12 19.40 14.15
C GLN A 17 -0.57 20.57 13.24
N PRO A 18 -0.17 21.82 13.55
CA PRO A 18 -0.57 22.97 12.74
C PRO A 18 -0.13 22.86 11.28
N ALA A 19 -0.91 23.45 10.37
CA ALA A 19 -0.56 23.49 8.96
C ALA A 19 0.70 24.34 8.72
N ARG A 20 1.50 23.93 7.72
CA ARG A 20 2.74 24.61 7.32
C ARG A 20 2.53 25.97 6.66
N GLY A 21 1.29 26.33 6.30
CA GLY A 21 0.97 27.66 5.75
C GLY A 21 0.63 27.70 4.26
N TYR A 22 0.73 26.59 3.52
CA TYR A 22 0.46 26.53 2.08
C TYR A 22 -0.95 27.01 1.66
N ASN A 23 -1.92 26.99 2.58
CA ASN A 23 -3.30 27.43 2.33
C ASN A 23 -3.64 28.75 3.04
N ILE A 24 -2.65 29.47 3.57
CA ILE A 24 -2.85 30.73 4.29
C ILE A 24 -2.60 31.91 3.36
N ASP A 25 -1.48 31.89 2.62
CA ASP A 25 -1.18 32.85 1.56
C ASP A 25 -0.81 32.11 0.26
N PRO A 26 -1.73 32.07 -0.72
CA PRO A 26 -1.48 31.43 -1.99
C PRO A 26 -0.29 32.06 -2.75
N ALA A 27 -0.10 33.39 -2.67
CA ALA A 27 0.91 34.09 -3.45
C ALA A 27 2.33 33.72 -3.02
N GLU A 28 2.60 33.64 -1.72
CA GLU A 28 3.90 33.17 -1.20
C GLU A 28 4.11 31.68 -1.50
N THR A 29 3.04 30.88 -1.41
CA THR A 29 3.08 29.43 -1.66
C THR A 29 3.50 29.09 -3.09
N TYR A 30 3.05 29.86 -4.09
CA TYR A 30 3.42 29.63 -5.49
C TYR A 30 4.91 29.85 -5.79
N HIS A 31 5.61 30.62 -4.95
CA HIS A 31 6.95 31.11 -5.26
C HIS A 31 8.03 30.70 -4.27
N ASP A 32 7.68 30.19 -3.08
CA ASP A 32 8.67 29.82 -2.07
C ASP A 32 8.63 28.32 -1.68
N PRO A 33 9.53 27.48 -2.22
CA PRO A 33 9.66 26.09 -1.79
C PRO A 33 10.21 25.95 -0.37
N ALA A 34 10.81 27.01 0.18
CA ALA A 34 11.35 27.10 1.54
C ALA A 34 10.40 27.85 2.49
N LEU A 35 9.09 27.83 2.22
CA LEU A 35 8.08 28.49 3.05
C LEU A 35 8.25 28.14 4.53
N ILE A 36 8.41 29.21 5.32
CA ILE A 36 8.64 29.15 6.76
C ILE A 36 7.34 28.88 7.51
N PRO A 37 7.38 28.24 8.69
CA PRO A 37 6.18 27.99 9.47
C PRO A 37 5.53 29.31 9.94
N PRO A 38 4.19 29.44 9.88
CA PRO A 38 3.48 30.59 10.43
C PRO A 38 3.71 30.76 11.93
N HIS A 39 3.49 31.97 12.46
CA HIS A 39 3.63 32.21 13.91
C HIS A 39 2.73 31.31 14.77
N GLY A 40 1.54 30.96 14.30
CA GLY A 40 0.66 30.01 15.00
C GLY A 40 1.24 28.61 15.14
N TYR A 41 2.05 28.17 14.16
CA TYR A 41 2.79 26.91 14.22
C TYR A 41 3.83 26.96 15.34
N LEU A 42 4.61 28.04 15.40
CA LEU A 42 5.63 28.21 16.44
C LEU A 42 4.99 28.36 17.83
N ALA A 43 3.89 29.12 17.93
CA ALA A 43 3.13 29.27 19.16
C ALA A 43 2.62 27.94 19.71
N PHE A 44 2.20 27.01 18.85
CA PHE A 44 1.78 25.66 19.26
C PHE A 44 2.92 24.88 19.93
N TYR A 45 4.10 24.81 19.30
CA TYR A 45 5.23 24.08 19.90
C TYR A 45 5.81 24.79 21.13
N MET A 46 5.82 26.12 21.15
CA MET A 46 6.19 26.88 22.34
C MET A 46 5.22 26.60 23.50
N TRP A 47 3.91 26.60 23.23
CA TRP A 47 2.90 26.24 24.24
C TRP A 47 3.09 24.82 24.77
N LEU A 48 3.36 23.83 23.89
CA LEU A 48 3.64 22.45 24.30
C LEU A 48 4.82 22.37 25.28
N ARG A 49 5.90 23.10 25.00
CA ARG A 49 7.13 23.05 25.81
C ARG A 49 7.04 23.84 27.10
N GLU A 50 6.55 25.09 27.03
CA GLU A 50 6.70 26.05 28.13
C GLU A 50 5.46 26.13 29.01
N GLU A 51 4.26 26.03 28.43
CA GLU A 51 3.00 26.23 29.16
C GLU A 51 2.38 24.89 29.60
N PHE A 52 2.27 23.93 28.67
CA PHE A 52 1.85 22.58 29.02
C PHE A 52 2.97 21.81 29.74
N GLY A 53 4.23 22.16 29.49
CA GLY A 53 5.38 21.53 30.14
C GLY A 53 5.60 20.08 29.71
N ALA A 54 5.37 19.77 28.43
CA ALA A 54 5.52 18.42 27.90
C ALA A 54 6.94 17.88 28.14
N GLN A 55 7.02 16.67 28.71
CA GLN A 55 8.28 15.96 28.94
C GLN A 55 8.71 15.13 27.73
N GLY A 56 7.84 15.00 26.73
CA GLY A 56 8.07 14.31 25.48
C GLY A 56 6.86 14.46 24.56
N VAL A 57 7.07 14.23 23.27
CA VAL A 57 6.01 14.23 22.25
C VAL A 57 5.98 12.89 21.55
N LEU A 58 4.76 12.43 21.23
CA LEU A 58 4.53 11.32 20.33
C LEU A 58 3.92 11.87 19.05
N HIS A 59 4.70 11.90 17.96
CA HIS A 59 4.14 12.14 16.63
C HIS A 59 3.60 10.81 16.10
N ASN A 60 2.34 10.75 15.70
CA ASN A 60 1.72 9.49 15.29
C ASN A 60 1.49 9.43 13.78
N GLY A 61 2.12 8.46 13.12
CA GLY A 61 1.89 8.12 11.72
C GLY A 61 2.87 8.79 10.74
N LYS A 62 3.02 8.17 9.57
CA LYS A 62 3.75 8.71 8.40
C LYS A 62 2.89 9.79 7.71
N HIS A 63 3.28 11.06 7.65
CA HIS A 63 4.27 11.76 8.47
C HIS A 63 3.72 13.13 8.86
N GLY A 64 4.25 13.71 9.92
CA GLY A 64 4.11 15.12 10.26
C GLY A 64 4.87 16.04 9.28
N ASN A 65 4.83 17.33 9.53
CA ASN A 65 5.44 18.36 8.69
C ASN A 65 6.65 19.06 9.35
N LEU A 66 6.95 18.74 10.61
CA LEU A 66 7.99 19.38 11.44
C LEU A 66 9.39 19.10 10.89
N GLU A 67 9.69 17.83 10.64
CA GLU A 67 10.95 17.33 10.08
C GLU A 67 11.22 17.83 8.66
N TRP A 68 10.21 18.39 8.01
CA TRP A 68 10.30 18.95 6.67
C TRP A 68 10.49 20.46 6.65
N LEU A 69 10.34 21.16 7.79
CA LEU A 69 10.45 22.62 7.83
C LEU A 69 11.81 23.12 7.32
N PRO A 70 11.90 24.37 6.85
CA PRO A 70 13.14 24.87 6.25
C PRO A 70 14.32 24.83 7.22
N GLY A 71 15.51 24.57 6.68
CA GLY A 71 16.73 24.44 7.47
C GLY A 71 17.74 23.52 6.78
N LYS A 72 18.79 23.14 7.51
CA LYS A 72 19.80 22.19 7.03
C LYS A 72 19.19 20.81 6.76
N ALA A 73 19.80 20.06 5.85
CA ALA A 73 19.39 18.70 5.51
C ALA A 73 19.52 17.71 6.69
N LEU A 74 20.55 17.88 7.52
CA LEU A 74 20.78 17.16 8.78
C LEU A 74 21.69 17.99 9.69
N ALA A 75 21.88 17.55 10.94
CA ALA A 75 22.70 18.26 11.94
C ALA A 75 22.26 19.73 12.07
N LEU A 76 21.02 19.89 12.50
CA LEU A 76 20.36 21.20 12.58
C LEU A 76 21.11 22.15 13.50
N SER A 77 21.05 23.44 13.16
CA SER A 77 21.45 24.52 14.07
C SER A 77 20.20 25.14 14.71
N GLY A 78 20.40 25.98 15.72
CA GLY A 78 19.32 26.76 16.34
C GLY A 78 18.55 27.69 15.37
N ASN A 79 19.07 27.92 14.15
CA ASN A 79 18.39 28.68 13.10
C ASN A 79 17.54 27.80 12.18
N CYS A 80 17.48 26.50 12.41
CA CYS A 80 16.63 25.59 11.64
C CYS A 80 15.26 25.51 12.31
N TYR A 81 14.18 25.64 11.54
CA TYR A 81 12.83 25.67 12.09
C TYR A 81 12.40 24.41 12.86
N PRO A 82 12.79 23.18 12.47
CA PRO A 82 12.48 22.01 13.29
C PRO A 82 13.08 22.11 14.70
N GLU A 83 14.34 22.57 14.79
CA GLU A 83 15.06 22.79 16.06
C GLU A 83 14.42 23.91 16.88
N ALA A 84 14.09 25.04 16.23
CA ALA A 84 13.48 26.19 16.91
C ALA A 84 12.07 25.88 17.46
N ALA A 85 11.30 25.05 16.75
CA ALA A 85 9.97 24.64 17.17
C ALA A 85 10.05 23.61 18.31
N LEU A 86 10.66 22.46 18.06
CA LEU A 86 10.64 21.32 18.98
C LEU A 86 11.62 21.47 20.15
N GLY A 87 12.77 22.10 19.93
CA GLY A 87 13.86 22.17 20.90
C GLY A 87 14.38 20.79 21.31
N ALA A 88 14.84 20.68 22.55
CA ALA A 88 15.40 19.46 23.11
C ALA A 88 14.35 18.44 23.61
N MET A 89 13.06 18.62 23.28
CA MET A 89 12.00 17.74 23.75
C MET A 89 12.14 16.34 23.13
N PRO A 90 12.14 15.25 23.93
CA PRO A 90 12.16 13.89 23.40
C PRO A 90 11.01 13.65 22.43
N ASN A 91 11.33 13.10 21.26
CA ASN A 91 10.38 12.88 20.18
C ASN A 91 10.28 11.39 19.86
N ILE A 92 9.17 10.76 20.22
CA ILE A 92 8.85 9.36 19.93
C ILE A 92 7.94 9.33 18.70
N TYR A 93 8.19 8.40 17.79
CA TYR A 93 7.51 8.41 16.51
C TYR A 93 7.16 6.98 16.04
N PRO A 94 5.94 6.50 16.30
CA PRO A 94 5.42 5.33 15.62
C PRO A 94 5.41 5.56 14.11
N PHE A 95 6.11 4.69 13.38
CA PHE A 95 6.33 4.86 11.94
C PHE A 95 6.12 3.52 11.22
N ILE A 96 5.66 3.56 9.98
CA ILE A 96 5.40 2.34 9.21
C ILE A 96 6.71 1.72 8.71
N VAL A 97 6.92 0.43 8.96
CA VAL A 97 8.21 -0.26 8.69
C VAL A 97 8.64 -0.22 7.22
N ASN A 98 7.69 -0.16 6.29
CA ASN A 98 7.97 -0.17 4.85
C ASN A 98 8.29 1.21 4.27
N ASP A 99 8.42 2.25 5.10
CA ASP A 99 8.80 3.59 4.68
C ASP A 99 10.04 4.14 5.42
N PRO A 100 11.21 3.51 5.22
CA PRO A 100 12.42 3.89 5.93
C PRO A 100 12.95 5.27 5.52
N GLY A 101 12.60 5.76 4.34
CA GLY A 101 13.09 7.04 3.81
C GLY A 101 12.62 8.22 4.64
N GLU A 102 11.31 8.36 4.81
CA GLU A 102 10.71 9.44 5.60
C GLU A 102 11.00 9.25 7.10
N GLY A 103 11.00 8.01 7.60
CA GLY A 103 11.42 7.74 8.98
C GLY A 103 12.87 8.17 9.26
N THR A 104 13.76 8.06 8.27
CA THR A 104 15.14 8.57 8.36
C THR A 104 15.20 10.09 8.40
N GLN A 105 14.32 10.79 7.68
CA GLN A 105 14.22 12.25 7.74
C GLN A 105 13.90 12.71 9.17
N ALA A 106 12.89 12.10 9.80
CA ALA A 106 12.53 12.39 11.19
C ALA A 106 13.68 12.10 12.15
N LYS A 107 14.34 10.94 12.03
CA LYS A 107 15.55 10.59 12.82
C LYS A 107 16.62 11.67 12.74
N ARG A 108 16.93 12.16 11.53
CA ARG A 108 18.07 13.05 11.28
C ARG A 108 17.77 14.53 11.52
N ARG A 109 16.50 14.95 11.46
CA ARG A 109 16.11 16.37 11.55
C ARG A 109 15.32 16.72 12.80
N THR A 110 14.73 15.77 13.51
CA THR A 110 13.99 16.04 14.76
C THR A 110 14.41 15.12 15.89
N SER A 111 15.56 14.44 15.74
CA SER A 111 16.10 13.47 16.71
C SER A 111 15.07 12.41 17.13
N ALA A 112 14.17 12.05 16.21
CA ALA A 112 13.06 11.17 16.51
C ALA A 112 13.54 9.76 16.84
N VAL A 113 13.02 9.19 17.92
CA VAL A 113 13.10 7.77 18.24
C VAL A 113 11.97 7.07 17.50
N ILE A 114 12.31 6.43 16.39
CA ILE A 114 11.35 5.67 15.60
C ILE A 114 11.03 4.35 16.30
N VAL A 115 9.73 4.09 16.45
CA VAL A 115 9.18 2.81 16.90
C VAL A 115 8.42 2.22 15.72
N ASP A 116 9.08 1.40 14.93
CA ASP A 116 8.48 0.85 13.72
C ASP A 116 7.31 -0.08 14.05
N HIS A 117 6.24 0.01 13.25
CA HIS A 117 5.07 -0.83 13.35
C HIS A 117 4.77 -1.54 12.03
N LEU A 118 3.96 -2.59 12.11
CA LEU A 118 3.62 -3.43 10.95
C LEU A 118 2.80 -2.63 9.92
N THR A 119 2.90 -3.03 8.65
CA THR A 119 1.96 -2.58 7.62
C THR A 119 0.55 -3.08 7.92
N PRO A 120 -0.50 -2.48 7.35
CA PRO A 120 -1.81 -3.12 7.34
C PRO A 120 -1.72 -4.54 6.77
N PRO A 121 -2.53 -5.49 7.27
CA PRO A 121 -2.54 -6.87 6.77
C PRO A 121 -2.84 -6.91 5.27
N LEU A 122 -2.15 -7.80 4.56
CA LEU A 122 -2.34 -8.00 3.12
C LEU A 122 -3.27 -9.19 2.88
N THR A 123 -4.07 -9.11 1.82
CA THR A 123 -4.88 -10.20 1.30
C THR A 123 -4.94 -10.13 -0.22
N ARG A 124 -5.49 -11.18 -0.86
CA ARG A 124 -5.76 -11.15 -2.31
C ARG A 124 -6.95 -10.27 -2.61
N ALA A 125 -6.90 -9.56 -3.74
CA ALA A 125 -8.00 -8.70 -4.17
C ALA A 125 -9.30 -9.50 -4.41
N GLU A 126 -9.16 -10.72 -4.96
CA GLU A 126 -10.26 -11.56 -5.42
C GLU A 126 -11.15 -10.89 -6.48
N SER A 127 -12.00 -11.66 -7.15
CA SER A 127 -12.96 -11.13 -8.11
C SER A 127 -14.26 -10.71 -7.43
N TYR A 128 -14.83 -9.56 -7.82
CA TYR A 128 -16.13 -9.08 -7.32
C TYR A 128 -16.96 -8.40 -8.41
N GLY A 129 -18.28 -8.33 -8.18
CA GLY A 129 -19.20 -7.64 -9.09
C GLY A 129 -19.10 -8.15 -10.53
N PRO A 130 -19.05 -7.25 -11.54
CA PRO A 130 -18.98 -7.63 -12.95
C PRO A 130 -17.79 -8.53 -13.32
N LEU A 131 -16.66 -8.41 -12.61
CA LEU A 131 -15.48 -9.26 -12.87
C LEU A 131 -15.72 -10.71 -12.48
N LYS A 132 -16.51 -10.95 -11.43
CA LYS A 132 -16.90 -12.30 -11.02
C LYS A 132 -17.86 -12.94 -12.02
N ASP A 133 -18.81 -12.16 -12.54
CA ASP A 133 -19.73 -12.63 -13.59
C ASP A 133 -18.95 -12.94 -14.89
N LEU A 134 -17.95 -12.13 -15.21
CA LEU A 134 -17.05 -12.32 -16.34
C LEU A 134 -16.18 -13.58 -16.18
N GLU A 135 -15.61 -13.82 -15.00
CA GLU A 135 -14.88 -15.05 -14.66
C GLU A 135 -15.76 -16.29 -14.88
N ALA A 136 -17.00 -16.26 -14.39
CA ALA A 136 -17.95 -17.37 -14.59
C ALA A 136 -18.29 -17.63 -16.07
N LEU A 137 -18.38 -16.57 -16.90
CA LEU A 137 -18.60 -16.71 -18.34
C LEU A 137 -17.38 -17.31 -19.06
N ILE A 138 -16.17 -16.93 -18.65
CA ILE A 138 -14.92 -17.48 -19.19
C ILE A 138 -14.79 -18.97 -18.82
N ASP A 139 -15.09 -19.34 -17.58
CA ASP A 139 -15.14 -20.75 -17.16
C ASP A 139 -16.15 -21.55 -18.01
N GLU A 140 -17.34 -20.99 -18.22
CA GLU A 140 -18.36 -21.62 -19.07
C GLU A 140 -17.89 -21.78 -20.52
N TYR A 141 -17.17 -20.79 -21.05
CA TYR A 141 -16.57 -20.84 -22.39
C TYR A 141 -15.58 -22.01 -22.51
N TYR A 142 -14.67 -22.16 -21.55
CA TYR A 142 -13.69 -23.25 -21.57
C TYR A 142 -14.33 -24.64 -21.36
N LEU A 143 -15.37 -24.73 -20.53
CA LEU A 143 -16.15 -25.97 -20.38
C LEU A 143 -16.89 -26.37 -21.65
N ALA A 144 -17.41 -25.39 -22.41
CA ALA A 144 -18.09 -25.64 -23.68
C ALA A 144 -17.12 -25.92 -24.83
N SER A 145 -15.88 -25.45 -24.72
CA SER A 145 -14.83 -25.61 -25.73
C SER A 145 -14.55 -27.10 -25.99
N GLY A 146 -14.74 -27.53 -27.24
CA GLY A 146 -14.61 -28.93 -27.65
C GLY A 146 -15.86 -29.80 -27.45
N LEU A 147 -16.94 -29.29 -26.82
CA LEU A 147 -18.20 -30.01 -26.63
C LEU A 147 -19.36 -29.42 -27.46
N ASP A 148 -19.52 -28.09 -27.47
CA ASP A 148 -20.61 -27.41 -28.18
C ASP A 148 -20.13 -26.12 -28.87
N PRO A 149 -19.69 -26.21 -30.14
CA PRO A 149 -19.17 -25.06 -30.89
C PRO A 149 -20.15 -23.89 -31.00
N ARG A 150 -21.46 -24.16 -31.05
CA ARG A 150 -22.48 -23.09 -31.17
C ARG A 150 -22.57 -22.28 -29.89
N ARG A 151 -22.49 -22.96 -28.74
CA ARG A 151 -22.47 -22.30 -27.43
C ARG A 151 -21.18 -21.50 -27.23
N THR A 152 -20.04 -22.06 -27.62
CA THR A 152 -18.73 -21.38 -27.58
C THR A 152 -18.75 -20.06 -28.34
N ASP A 153 -19.31 -20.03 -29.56
CA ASP A 153 -19.39 -18.79 -30.35
C ASP A 153 -20.31 -17.72 -29.73
N LEU A 154 -21.40 -18.13 -29.07
CA LEU A 154 -22.29 -17.20 -28.37
C LEU A 154 -21.65 -16.63 -27.11
N LEU A 155 -20.98 -17.49 -26.32
CA LEU A 155 -20.28 -17.09 -25.11
C LEU A 155 -19.14 -16.12 -25.43
N ARG A 156 -18.34 -16.42 -26.46
CA ARG A 156 -17.24 -15.55 -26.90
C ARG A 156 -17.71 -14.13 -27.21
N LYS A 157 -18.78 -13.99 -28.01
CA LYS A 157 -19.36 -12.68 -28.34
C LYS A 157 -19.85 -11.95 -27.10
N HIS A 158 -20.58 -12.66 -26.23
CA HIS A 158 -21.10 -12.07 -25.01
C HIS A 158 -19.98 -11.59 -24.08
N ILE A 159 -18.91 -12.36 -23.91
CA ILE A 159 -17.72 -12.00 -23.13
C ILE A 159 -17.08 -10.73 -23.69
N LEU A 160 -16.78 -10.69 -25.00
CA LEU A 160 -16.11 -9.54 -25.62
C LEU A 160 -16.97 -8.27 -25.62
N ASP A 161 -18.29 -8.41 -25.77
CA ASP A 161 -19.22 -7.28 -25.66
C ASP A 161 -19.25 -6.72 -24.22
N LEU A 162 -19.26 -7.61 -23.21
CA LEU A 162 -19.23 -7.21 -21.80
C LEU A 162 -17.91 -6.49 -21.47
N VAL A 163 -16.77 -7.02 -21.93
CA VAL A 163 -15.44 -6.42 -21.76
C VAL A 163 -15.39 -4.99 -22.31
N ARG A 164 -15.80 -4.80 -23.57
CA ARG A 164 -15.85 -3.47 -24.22
C ARG A 164 -16.80 -2.50 -23.50
N SER A 165 -17.96 -2.98 -23.07
CA SER A 165 -18.94 -2.13 -22.38
C SER A 165 -18.47 -1.62 -21.01
N ASN A 166 -17.50 -2.31 -20.40
CA ASN A 166 -16.90 -1.95 -19.11
C ASN A 166 -15.50 -1.30 -19.24
N GLY A 167 -14.98 -1.12 -20.46
CA GLY A 167 -13.64 -0.57 -20.71
C GLY A 167 -12.49 -1.53 -20.35
N LEU A 168 -12.78 -2.81 -20.11
CA LEU A 168 -11.77 -3.80 -19.71
C LEU A 168 -10.85 -4.21 -20.86
N ASP A 169 -11.22 -3.90 -22.11
CA ASP A 169 -10.38 -4.09 -23.28
C ASP A 169 -9.13 -3.20 -23.26
N GLU A 170 -9.27 -1.95 -22.82
CA GLU A 170 -8.13 -1.05 -22.62
C GLU A 170 -7.24 -1.54 -21.48
N ASP A 171 -7.84 -1.92 -20.34
CA ASP A 171 -7.11 -2.36 -19.14
C ASP A 171 -6.35 -3.68 -19.36
N SER A 172 -6.92 -4.60 -20.15
CA SER A 172 -6.31 -5.90 -20.47
C SER A 172 -5.41 -5.87 -21.71
N GLY A 173 -5.24 -4.70 -22.35
CA GLY A 173 -4.37 -4.54 -23.51
C GLY A 173 -4.84 -5.27 -24.77
N ILE A 174 -6.15 -5.44 -24.93
CA ILE A 174 -6.77 -6.03 -26.12
C ILE A 174 -6.76 -4.97 -27.23
N ALA A 175 -6.05 -5.26 -28.32
CA ALA A 175 -6.02 -4.40 -29.50
C ALA A 175 -7.18 -4.73 -30.44
N GLU A 176 -7.67 -3.73 -31.21
CA GLU A 176 -8.68 -3.97 -32.24
C GLU A 176 -8.24 -4.98 -33.31
N THR A 177 -6.93 -5.17 -33.48
CA THR A 177 -6.32 -6.11 -34.43
C THR A 177 -6.19 -7.53 -33.88
N ASP A 178 -6.44 -7.76 -32.60
CA ASP A 178 -6.33 -9.08 -32.01
C ASP A 178 -7.43 -10.00 -32.54
N SER A 179 -7.10 -11.28 -32.72
CA SER A 179 -8.14 -12.29 -32.93
C SER A 179 -8.99 -12.43 -31.66
N GLU A 180 -10.23 -12.89 -31.80
CA GLU A 180 -11.10 -13.10 -30.65
C GLU A 180 -10.50 -14.09 -29.62
N ASP A 181 -9.75 -15.10 -30.09
CA ASP A 181 -9.04 -16.03 -29.21
C ASP A 181 -7.88 -15.36 -28.45
N ALA A 182 -7.11 -14.49 -29.13
CA ALA A 182 -6.04 -13.73 -28.47
C ALA A 182 -6.62 -12.73 -27.45
N ALA A 183 -7.75 -12.11 -27.77
CA ALA A 183 -8.47 -11.23 -26.84
C ALA A 183 -8.93 -11.96 -25.59
N LEU A 184 -9.48 -13.18 -25.72
CA LEU A 184 -9.88 -14.01 -24.57
C LEU A 184 -8.68 -14.43 -23.72
N GLN A 185 -7.55 -14.80 -24.32
CA GLN A 185 -6.35 -15.18 -23.57
C GLN A 185 -5.78 -14.01 -22.76
N LYS A 186 -5.72 -12.80 -23.36
CA LYS A 186 -5.31 -11.58 -22.66
C LYS A 186 -6.25 -11.24 -21.51
N LEU A 187 -7.55 -11.38 -21.73
CA LEU A 187 -8.56 -11.15 -20.70
C LEU A 187 -8.42 -12.10 -19.52
N ASP A 188 -8.26 -13.40 -19.80
CA ASP A 188 -8.09 -14.43 -18.77
C ASP A 188 -6.83 -14.16 -17.92
N THR A 189 -5.74 -13.79 -18.58
CA THR A 189 -4.48 -13.39 -17.92
C THR A 189 -4.71 -12.19 -17.01
N TYR A 190 -5.36 -11.13 -17.52
CA TYR A 190 -5.65 -9.92 -16.76
C TYR A 190 -6.53 -10.18 -15.53
N ILE A 191 -7.59 -10.98 -15.67
CA ILE A 191 -8.49 -11.30 -14.55
C ILE A 191 -7.75 -12.13 -13.49
N CYS A 192 -6.93 -13.09 -13.90
CA CYS A 192 -6.11 -13.88 -12.98
C CYS A 192 -5.10 -13.01 -12.22
N GLU A 193 -4.40 -12.10 -12.91
CA GLU A 193 -3.47 -11.15 -12.28
C GLU A 193 -4.17 -10.25 -11.28
N LEU A 194 -5.32 -9.69 -11.65
CA LEU A 194 -6.09 -8.80 -10.78
C LEU A 194 -6.58 -9.53 -9.53
N LYS A 195 -7.11 -10.75 -9.67
CA LYS A 195 -7.58 -11.58 -8.57
C LYS A 195 -6.46 -11.89 -7.57
N GLU A 196 -5.26 -12.15 -8.09
CA GLU A 196 -4.08 -12.52 -7.29
C GLU A 196 -3.32 -11.32 -6.71
N ALA A 197 -3.67 -10.08 -7.10
CA ALA A 197 -3.04 -8.87 -6.61
C ALA A 197 -3.14 -8.75 -5.08
N GLN A 198 -2.06 -8.32 -4.44
CA GLN A 198 -2.01 -8.12 -2.99
C GLN A 198 -2.48 -6.72 -2.62
N ILE A 199 -3.56 -6.65 -1.86
CA ILE A 199 -4.15 -5.40 -1.37
C ILE A 199 -4.16 -5.37 0.17
N ARG A 200 -4.36 -4.19 0.74
CA ARG A 200 -4.50 -4.03 2.19
C ARG A 200 -5.93 -4.32 2.62
N ASP A 201 -6.11 -5.19 3.62
CA ASP A 201 -7.42 -5.50 4.21
C ASP A 201 -7.61 -4.75 5.54
N GLY A 202 -7.84 -3.45 5.42
CA GLY A 202 -8.02 -2.54 6.54
C GLY A 202 -6.76 -1.76 6.92
N LEU A 203 -6.66 -1.40 8.21
CA LEU A 203 -5.60 -0.56 8.77
C LEU A 203 -4.92 -1.26 9.95
N HIS A 204 -3.66 -0.90 10.21
CA HIS A 204 -2.92 -1.40 11.37
C HIS A 204 -3.33 -0.65 12.65
N ILE A 205 -3.37 -1.37 13.77
CA ILE A 205 -3.51 -0.81 15.12
C ILE A 205 -2.20 -1.04 15.86
N LEU A 206 -1.56 0.04 16.31
CA LEU A 206 -0.27 -0.01 16.99
C LEU A 206 -0.33 -0.95 18.21
N GLY A 207 0.58 -1.92 18.26
CA GLY A 207 0.66 -2.91 19.34
C GLY A 207 -0.26 -4.12 19.17
N GLN A 208 -1.03 -4.22 18.09
CA GLN A 208 -1.86 -5.39 17.78
C GLN A 208 -1.33 -6.12 16.54
N ALA A 209 -1.03 -7.41 16.71
CA ALA A 209 -0.76 -8.29 15.58
C ALA A 209 -2.09 -8.68 14.91
N PRO A 210 -2.10 -8.94 13.59
CA PRO A 210 -3.28 -9.54 12.97
C PRO A 210 -3.55 -10.92 13.55
N GLU A 211 -4.82 -11.31 13.60
CA GLU A 211 -5.27 -12.60 14.11
C GLU A 211 -6.20 -13.27 13.08
N GLY A 212 -6.30 -14.61 13.14
CA GLY A 212 -7.27 -15.37 12.35
C GLY A 212 -7.04 -15.26 10.85
N ARG A 213 -8.06 -14.81 10.10
CA ARG A 213 -7.96 -14.68 8.64
C ARG A 213 -6.88 -13.69 8.22
N LEU A 214 -6.79 -12.53 8.88
CA LEU A 214 -5.80 -11.50 8.54
C LEU A 214 -4.37 -11.97 8.78
N GLU A 215 -4.15 -12.78 9.80
CA GLU A 215 -2.86 -13.42 10.07
C GLU A 215 -2.51 -14.41 8.96
N THR A 216 -3.46 -15.28 8.61
CA THR A 216 -3.28 -16.30 7.58
C THR A 216 -2.97 -15.66 6.23
N ASP A 217 -3.78 -14.68 5.81
CA ASP A 217 -3.61 -13.98 4.53
C ASP A 217 -2.26 -13.26 4.47
N LEU A 218 -1.87 -12.57 5.56
CA LEU A 218 -0.56 -11.91 5.63
C LEU A 218 0.59 -12.91 5.59
N LEU A 219 0.49 -14.05 6.27
CA LEU A 219 1.52 -15.10 6.23
C LEU A 219 1.66 -15.67 4.81
N VAL A 220 0.55 -15.93 4.12
CA VAL A 220 0.57 -16.34 2.71
C VAL A 220 1.26 -15.27 1.86
N ALA A 221 0.91 -13.99 2.03
CA ALA A 221 1.52 -12.89 1.29
C ALA A 221 3.05 -12.80 1.53
N LEU A 222 3.50 -12.88 2.78
CA LEU A 222 4.92 -12.82 3.16
C LEU A 222 5.70 -14.04 2.67
N THR A 223 5.04 -15.20 2.60
CA THR A 223 5.68 -16.45 2.18
C THR A 223 5.59 -16.74 0.69
N ARG A 224 4.78 -15.97 -0.04
CA ARG A 224 4.56 -16.09 -1.49
C ARG A 224 5.86 -15.96 -2.28
N VAL A 225 6.69 -14.97 -1.98
CA VAL A 225 7.97 -14.73 -2.65
C VAL A 225 9.14 -15.37 -1.89
N PRO A 226 10.21 -15.82 -2.58
CA PRO A 226 11.40 -16.29 -1.90
C PRO A 226 12.04 -15.16 -1.09
N ARG A 227 12.57 -15.51 0.08
CA ARG A 227 13.25 -14.60 1.01
C ARG A 227 14.74 -14.93 1.03
N GLY A 228 15.58 -14.03 1.56
CA GLY A 228 16.99 -14.33 1.86
C GLY A 228 17.74 -15.03 0.71
N LEU A 229 18.21 -16.25 0.95
CA LEU A 229 18.95 -17.06 -0.03
C LEU A 229 18.06 -17.99 -0.88
N ALA A 230 16.75 -17.92 -0.72
CA ALA A 230 15.75 -18.73 -1.43
C ALA A 230 15.91 -20.25 -1.26
N LYS A 231 16.39 -20.73 -0.09
CA LYS A 231 16.63 -22.16 0.19
C LYS A 231 15.97 -22.60 1.49
N GLY A 232 15.46 -23.84 1.54
CA GLY A 232 14.83 -24.37 2.75
C GLY A 232 13.67 -23.49 3.21
N GLY A 233 13.68 -23.04 4.47
CA GLY A 233 12.66 -22.15 5.04
C GLY A 233 12.57 -20.76 4.41
N ASP A 234 13.54 -20.37 3.57
CA ASP A 234 13.53 -19.12 2.80
C ASP A 234 12.87 -19.27 1.42
N ALA A 235 12.47 -20.49 1.02
CA ALA A 235 11.82 -20.71 -0.26
C ALA A 235 10.42 -20.05 -0.31
N SER A 236 9.96 -19.79 -1.54
CA SER A 236 8.56 -19.45 -1.81
C SER A 236 7.68 -20.64 -1.46
N LEU A 237 6.63 -20.39 -0.67
CA LEU A 237 5.68 -21.43 -0.27
C LEU A 237 4.99 -22.04 -1.50
N ILE A 238 4.54 -21.21 -2.42
CA ILE A 238 3.81 -21.67 -3.62
C ILE A 238 4.70 -22.41 -4.61
N ARG A 239 5.98 -22.03 -4.76
CA ARG A 239 6.92 -22.81 -5.58
C ARG A 239 7.29 -24.14 -4.93
N ALA A 240 7.44 -24.16 -3.60
CA ALA A 240 7.69 -25.39 -2.87
C ALA A 240 6.51 -26.37 -3.01
N LEU A 241 5.27 -25.88 -2.94
CA LEU A 241 4.07 -26.68 -3.21
C LEU A 241 4.04 -27.18 -4.65
N ALA A 242 4.36 -26.34 -5.64
CA ALA A 242 4.43 -26.78 -7.04
C ALA A 242 5.44 -27.92 -7.23
N THR A 243 6.61 -27.83 -6.59
CA THR A 243 7.61 -28.90 -6.62
C THR A 243 7.12 -30.19 -5.93
N ASP A 244 6.48 -30.08 -4.76
CA ASP A 244 5.96 -31.24 -4.01
C ASP A 244 4.82 -31.96 -4.77
N LEU A 245 4.04 -31.20 -5.54
CA LEU A 245 2.98 -31.69 -6.41
C LEU A 245 3.48 -32.15 -7.80
N GLU A 246 4.79 -32.19 -8.01
CA GLU A 246 5.43 -32.61 -9.27
C GLU A 246 5.02 -31.73 -10.49
N LEU A 247 4.69 -30.45 -10.25
CA LEU A 247 4.32 -29.47 -11.28
C LEU A 247 5.56 -28.75 -11.84
N GLU A 248 6.57 -29.51 -12.30
CA GLU A 248 7.90 -28.98 -12.67
C GLU A 248 7.87 -27.95 -13.82
N GLU A 249 6.85 -27.99 -14.67
CA GLU A 249 6.67 -27.06 -15.80
C GLU A 249 5.91 -25.77 -15.40
N PHE A 250 5.49 -25.64 -14.14
CA PHE A 250 4.69 -24.53 -13.64
C PHE A 250 5.41 -23.73 -12.56
N ASP A 251 5.77 -22.47 -12.87
CA ASP A 251 6.22 -21.50 -11.88
C ASP A 251 5.05 -20.58 -11.47
N PRO A 252 4.44 -20.74 -10.28
CA PRO A 252 3.28 -19.94 -9.86
C PRO A 252 3.59 -18.45 -9.61
N LEU A 253 4.86 -18.04 -9.72
CA LEU A 253 5.29 -16.64 -9.65
C LEU A 253 5.70 -16.06 -11.00
N ASP A 254 5.94 -16.89 -12.02
CA ASP A 254 6.55 -16.49 -13.29
C ASP A 254 5.95 -17.30 -14.45
N CYS A 255 4.63 -17.45 -14.46
CA CYS A 255 3.88 -18.09 -15.52
C CYS A 255 2.87 -17.12 -16.14
N GLU A 256 2.63 -17.26 -17.45
CA GLU A 256 1.48 -16.66 -18.10
C GLU A 256 0.22 -17.45 -17.71
N MET A 257 -0.59 -16.90 -16.80
CA MET A 257 -1.74 -17.59 -16.19
C MET A 257 -2.78 -18.08 -17.21
N GLY A 258 -2.92 -17.40 -18.34
CA GLY A 258 -3.82 -17.83 -19.43
C GLY A 258 -3.27 -18.94 -20.34
N THR A 259 -2.09 -19.49 -20.05
CA THR A 259 -1.53 -20.60 -20.83
C THR A 259 -2.28 -21.90 -20.55
N PRO A 260 -2.75 -22.64 -21.57
CA PRO A 260 -3.44 -23.91 -21.36
C PRO A 260 -2.58 -24.91 -20.57
N TRP A 261 -3.16 -25.50 -19.51
CA TRP A 261 -2.50 -26.55 -18.73
C TRP A 261 -2.66 -27.92 -19.40
N HIS A 262 -1.53 -28.57 -19.71
CA HIS A 262 -1.50 -29.86 -20.41
C HIS A 262 -0.98 -31.03 -19.56
N SER A 263 -0.49 -30.74 -18.35
CA SER A 263 0.14 -31.72 -17.48
C SER A 263 -0.85 -32.32 -16.46
N GLY A 264 -0.39 -33.24 -15.61
CA GLY A 264 -1.23 -33.92 -14.62
C GLY A 264 -1.90 -32.94 -13.64
N LYS A 265 -3.07 -33.29 -13.12
CA LYS A 265 -3.68 -32.62 -11.98
C LYS A 265 -3.36 -33.44 -10.73
N PRO A 266 -3.01 -32.82 -9.59
CA PRO A 266 -2.91 -33.53 -8.32
C PRO A 266 -4.22 -34.23 -7.97
N ASP A 267 -4.12 -35.39 -7.31
CA ASP A 267 -5.27 -36.16 -6.79
C ASP A 267 -6.01 -35.43 -5.65
#